data_AF-A0A371CUU6-F1
#
_entry.id   AF-A0A371CUU6-F1
#
_cell.length_a   1.000
_cell.length_b   1.000
_cell.length_c   1.000
_cell.angle_alpha   90.00
_cell.angle_beta   90.00
_cell.angle_gamma   90.00
#
_symmetry.space_group_name_H-M   'P 1'
#
loop_
_entity.id
_entity.type
_entity.pdbx_description
1 polymer ?
#
loop_
_entity_poly.entity_id
_entity_poly.type
_entity_poly.pdbx_seq_one_letter_code
_entity_poly.pdbx_strand_id
1 'polypeptide(L)'
;VIPQPFNLEHARQADEDITRLAERARLLKEIRCLQHISQASPPLIDRISDLSCLLIKQLQAPMQIPEHKPVLKDLHMLKHKVVDCIREFECLFQPTVERLTPFIKKALEDDRISKNAKDDIRLCSMEFDELYTNLEKRARKLTDKEWRIINRQLKAIGQVSFKNLNECLPEICDELDTLKLEFNYGI
;
A
#
# COMPACT_ATOMS: atom_id res chain seq x y z
N VAL A 1 37.21 -26.88 15.25
CA VAL A 1 37.33 -25.42 15.47
C VAL A 1 37.39 -25.21 16.97
N ILE A 2 38.52 -24.76 17.51
CA ILE A 2 38.66 -24.50 18.95
C ILE A 2 37.90 -23.19 19.23
N PRO A 3 36.99 -23.13 20.22
CA PRO A 3 36.31 -21.89 20.57
C PRO A 3 37.31 -20.85 21.03
N GLN A 4 37.30 -19.69 20.40
CA GLN A 4 38.15 -18.57 20.79
C GLN A 4 37.69 -18.07 22.18
N PRO A 5 38.58 -17.93 23.17
CA PRO A 5 38.18 -17.54 24.52
C PRO A 5 37.59 -16.13 24.51
N PHE A 6 36.53 -15.95 25.31
CA PHE A 6 35.83 -14.68 25.46
C PHE A 6 36.81 -13.61 25.98
N ASN A 7 37.07 -12.60 25.16
CA ASN A 7 37.97 -11.51 25.50
C ASN A 7 37.20 -10.40 26.24
N LEU A 8 37.35 -10.38 27.57
CA LEU A 8 36.72 -9.42 28.47
C LEU A 8 37.02 -7.95 28.14
N GLU A 9 38.20 -7.64 27.59
CA GLU A 9 38.56 -6.27 27.22
C GLU A 9 37.77 -5.80 25.99
N HIS A 10 37.57 -6.68 25.00
CA HIS A 10 36.77 -6.38 23.83
C HIS A 10 35.29 -6.17 24.19
N ALA A 11 34.76 -6.94 25.15
CA ALA A 11 33.39 -6.76 25.62
C ALA A 11 33.20 -5.40 26.31
N ARG A 12 34.15 -4.99 27.16
CA ARG A 12 34.11 -3.67 27.81
C ARG A 12 34.22 -2.53 26.81
N GLN A 13 35.11 -2.65 25.82
CA GLN A 13 35.24 -1.64 24.77
C GLN A 13 33.94 -1.50 23.95
N ALA A 14 33.28 -2.61 23.65
CA ALA A 14 31.99 -2.60 22.95
C ALA A 14 30.89 -1.89 23.76
N ASP A 15 30.82 -2.12 25.08
CA ASP A 15 29.85 -1.44 25.95
C ASP A 15 30.12 0.08 26.05
N GLU A 16 31.38 0.48 26.12
CA GLU A 16 31.80 1.89 26.10
C GLU A 16 31.45 2.56 24.76
N ASP A 17 31.66 1.88 23.64
CA ASP A 17 31.31 2.36 22.31
C ASP A 17 29.79 2.49 22.12
N ILE A 18 29.00 1.55 22.64
CA ILE A 18 27.53 1.60 22.63
C ILE A 18 27.04 2.82 23.43
N THR A 19 27.62 3.05 24.61
CA THR A 19 27.25 4.18 25.46
C THR A 19 27.57 5.51 24.78
N ARG A 20 28.76 5.61 24.17
CA ARG A 20 29.18 6.80 23.42
C ARG A 20 28.31 7.05 22.18
N LEU A 21 27.86 6.00 21.51
CA LEU A 21 26.95 6.10 20.37
C LEU A 21 25.56 6.60 20.79
N ALA A 22 25.05 6.11 21.92
CA ALA A 22 23.77 6.53 22.48
C ALA A 22 23.78 8.03 22.86
N GLU A 23 24.87 8.52 23.45
CA GLU A 23 25.03 9.94 23.77
C GLU A 23 25.06 10.82 22.53
N ARG A 24 25.80 10.41 21.48
CA ARG A 24 25.82 11.13 20.19
C ARG A 24 24.44 11.19 19.54
N ALA A 25 23.69 10.09 19.58
CA ALA A 25 22.33 10.05 19.05
C ALA A 25 21.40 11.03 19.79
N ARG A 26 21.54 11.12 21.13
CA ARG A 26 20.77 12.07 21.94
C ARG A 26 21.07 13.52 21.56
N LEU A 27 22.36 13.88 21.44
CA LEU A 27 22.78 15.23 21.07
C LEU A 27 22.32 15.62 19.67
N LEU A 28 22.39 14.70 18.69
CA LEU A 28 21.89 14.94 17.33
C LEU A 28 20.39 15.19 17.29
N LYS A 29 19.61 14.49 18.12
CA LYS A 29 18.17 14.71 18.24
C LYS A 29 17.86 16.10 18.79
N GLU A 30 18.60 16.53 19.80
CA GLU A 30 18.44 17.84 20.43
C GLU A 30 18.79 18.99 19.46
N ILE A 31 19.90 18.85 18.72
CA ILE A 31 20.28 19.80 17.65
C ILE A 31 19.19 19.91 16.59
N ARG A 32 18.60 18.78 16.17
CA ARG A 32 17.52 18.77 15.16
C ARG A 32 16.25 19.47 15.66
N CYS A 33 15.89 19.27 16.92
CA CYS A 33 14.76 19.96 17.54
C CYS A 33 15.00 21.48 17.60
N LEU A 34 16.20 21.91 17.98
CA LEU A 34 16.56 23.33 18.04
C LEU A 34 16.61 23.98 16.65
N GLN A 35 17.10 23.27 15.64
CA GLN A 35 17.06 23.73 14.24
C GLN A 35 15.63 23.88 13.72
N HIS A 36 14.73 22.97 14.09
CA HIS A 36 13.31 23.06 13.71
C HIS A 36 12.61 24.25 14.38
N ILE A 37 12.95 24.58 15.62
CA ILE A 37 12.41 25.75 16.33
C ILE A 37 12.95 27.05 15.71
N SER A 38 14.21 27.08 15.28
CA SER A 38 14.85 28.24 14.63
C SER A 38 14.35 28.50 13.21
N GLN A 39 13.88 27.47 12.48
CA GLN A 39 13.31 27.59 11.13
C GLN A 39 11.78 27.69 11.08
N ALA A 40 11.13 27.98 12.21
CA ALA A 40 9.69 28.26 12.21
C ALA A 40 9.42 29.47 11.28
N SER A 41 8.84 29.18 10.11
CA SER A 41 8.38 30.23 9.21
C SER A 41 7.39 31.13 9.94
N PRO A 42 7.37 32.44 9.67
CA PRO A 42 6.32 33.32 10.18
C PRO A 42 4.94 32.72 9.86
N PRO A 43 3.92 33.00 10.69
CA PRO A 43 2.55 32.59 10.40
C PRO A 43 2.15 32.96 8.97
N LEU A 44 1.36 32.10 8.31
CA LEU A 44 0.95 32.29 6.91
C LEU A 44 0.39 33.69 6.63
N ILE A 45 -0.33 34.27 7.60
CA ILE A 45 -0.92 35.61 7.52
C ILE A 45 0.13 36.71 7.25
N ASP A 46 1.30 36.61 7.88
CA ASP A 46 2.35 37.63 7.75
C ASP A 46 3.10 37.52 6.42
N ARG A 47 3.00 36.39 5.71
CA ARG A 47 3.67 36.17 4.41
C ARG A 47 2.87 36.68 3.20
N ILE A 48 1.55 36.86 3.36
CA ILE A 48 0.63 37.16 2.23
C ILE A 48 0.40 38.67 2.07
N SER A 49 0.60 39.45 3.14
CA SER A 49 0.40 40.91 3.12
C SER A 49 1.34 41.63 2.15
N ASP A 50 2.58 41.18 2.01
CA ASP A 50 3.58 41.87 1.17
C ASP A 50 3.54 41.47 -0.32
N LEU A 51 3.21 40.21 -0.63
CA LEU A 51 3.23 39.71 -2.03
C LEU A 51 2.10 40.30 -2.89
N SER A 52 0.96 40.60 -2.25
CA SER A 52 -0.24 41.10 -2.91
C SER A 52 0.00 42.45 -3.60
N CYS A 53 0.84 43.31 -3.02
CA CYS A 53 1.10 44.64 -3.56
C CYS A 53 2.10 44.66 -4.72
N LEU A 54 3.05 43.70 -4.78
CA LEU A 54 4.07 43.66 -5.83
C LEU A 54 3.52 43.07 -7.14
N LEU A 55 2.70 42.02 -7.06
CA LEU A 55 2.12 41.37 -8.25
C LEU A 55 1.13 42.28 -8.97
N ILE A 56 0.31 43.04 -8.23
CA ILE A 56 -0.70 43.92 -8.82
C ILE A 56 -0.04 45.13 -9.53
N LYS A 57 1.08 45.65 -9.01
CA LYS A 57 1.81 46.76 -9.65
C LYS A 57 2.51 46.37 -10.95
N GLN A 58 2.93 45.11 -11.09
CA GLN A 58 3.64 44.60 -12.28
C GLN A 58 2.68 44.30 -13.45
N LEU A 59 1.40 44.03 -13.17
CA LEU A 59 0.40 43.65 -14.18
C LEU A 59 -0.38 44.88 -14.70
N GLN A 60 0.32 45.87 -15.25
CA GLN A 60 -0.32 46.98 -15.98
C GLN A 60 -0.68 46.56 -17.42
N ALA A 61 -1.66 45.67 -17.54
CA ALA A 61 -2.57 45.45 -18.68
C ALA A 61 -3.10 44.00 -18.61
N PRO A 62 -4.37 43.73 -18.94
CA PRO A 62 -4.84 42.35 -19.06
C PRO A 62 -4.21 41.73 -20.31
N MET A 63 -3.15 40.93 -20.14
CA MET A 63 -2.66 40.06 -21.22
C MET A 63 -3.77 39.06 -21.56
N GLN A 64 -4.24 39.06 -22.82
CA GLN A 64 -5.02 37.95 -23.34
C GLN A 64 -4.11 36.74 -23.48
N ILE A 65 -4.25 35.78 -22.57
CA ILE A 65 -3.58 34.48 -22.63
C ILE A 65 -4.33 33.66 -23.69
N PRO A 66 -3.67 33.18 -24.77
CA PRO A 66 -4.30 32.24 -25.69
C PRO A 66 -4.75 31.00 -24.89
N GLU A 67 -5.97 30.51 -25.12
CA GLU A 67 -6.49 29.31 -24.45
C GLU A 67 -5.50 28.14 -24.60
N HIS A 68 -4.73 27.91 -23.54
CA HIS A 68 -3.75 26.86 -23.49
C HIS A 68 -4.52 25.57 -23.24
N LYS A 69 -4.59 24.66 -24.23
CA LYS A 69 -4.92 23.26 -23.94
C LYS A 69 -3.95 22.79 -22.85
N PRO A 70 -4.44 22.28 -21.70
CA PRO A 70 -3.53 21.83 -20.66
C PRO A 70 -2.82 20.58 -21.19
N VAL A 71 -1.55 20.73 -21.54
CA VAL A 71 -0.63 19.60 -21.67
C VAL A 71 -0.49 19.05 -20.26
N LEU A 72 -1.09 17.89 -20.00
CA LEU A 72 -0.98 17.18 -18.71
C LEU A 72 0.51 16.97 -18.40
N LYS A 73 1.07 17.81 -17.52
CA LYS A 73 2.38 17.60 -16.90
C LYS A 73 2.41 16.33 -16.04
N ASP A 74 1.25 15.75 -15.77
CA ASP A 74 1.07 14.56 -14.94
C ASP A 74 1.17 13.22 -15.69
N LEU A 75 1.43 13.19 -17.00
CA LEU A 75 1.58 11.90 -17.73
C LEU A 75 2.72 11.03 -17.17
N HIS A 76 3.82 11.64 -16.72
CA HIS A 76 4.91 10.91 -16.07
C HIS A 76 4.55 10.47 -14.65
N MET A 77 3.85 11.30 -13.86
CA MET A 77 3.39 10.93 -12.51
C MET A 77 2.30 9.85 -12.56
N LEU A 78 1.38 9.92 -13.52
CA LEU A 78 0.33 8.94 -13.73
C LEU A 78 0.93 7.58 -14.12
N LYS A 79 1.97 7.57 -14.98
CA LYS A 79 2.73 6.35 -15.30
C LYS A 79 3.39 5.75 -14.05
N HIS A 80 4.04 6.57 -13.21
CA HIS A 80 4.63 6.10 -11.95
C HIS A 80 3.57 5.55 -10.99
N LYS A 81 2.46 6.27 -10.80
CA LYS A 81 1.35 5.84 -9.94
C LYS A 81 0.76 4.50 -10.40
N VAL A 82 0.53 4.32 -11.70
CA VAL A 82 0.01 3.05 -12.25
C VAL A 82 1.01 1.91 -12.05
N VAL A 83 2.30 2.14 -12.30
CA VAL A 83 3.35 1.12 -12.11
C VAL A 83 3.50 0.75 -10.63
N ASP A 84 3.49 1.72 -9.73
CA ASP A 84 3.54 1.48 -8.29
C ASP A 84 2.29 0.74 -7.80
N CYS A 85 1.11 1.10 -8.30
CA CYS A 85 -0.11 0.33 -8.04
C CYS A 85 0.03 -1.10 -8.55
N ILE A 86 0.45 -1.34 -9.80
CA ILE A 86 0.61 -2.71 -10.32
C ILE A 86 1.57 -3.53 -9.44
N ARG A 87 2.71 -2.95 -9.03
CA ARG A 87 3.70 -3.63 -8.17
C ARG A 87 3.12 -3.95 -6.79
N GLU A 88 2.44 -3.00 -6.15
CA GLU A 88 1.75 -3.25 -4.87
C GLU A 88 0.67 -4.33 -5.01
N PHE A 89 0.00 -4.38 -6.16
CA PHE A 89 -1.03 -5.35 -6.47
C PHE A 89 -0.47 -6.75 -6.65
N GLU A 90 0.60 -6.92 -7.41
CA GLU A 90 1.27 -8.22 -7.57
C GLU A 90 1.69 -8.81 -6.22
N CYS A 91 2.23 -7.99 -5.31
CA CYS A 91 2.64 -8.42 -3.98
C CYS A 91 1.50 -9.00 -3.12
N LEU A 92 0.24 -8.58 -3.34
CA LEU A 92 -0.92 -9.06 -2.59
C LEU A 92 -1.69 -10.15 -3.35
N PHE A 93 -1.82 -10.02 -4.67
CA PHE A 93 -2.55 -10.96 -5.49
C PHE A 93 -1.86 -12.31 -5.56
N GLN A 94 -0.56 -12.35 -5.82
CA GLN A 94 0.13 -13.62 -6.05
C GLN A 94 0.06 -14.56 -4.83
N PRO A 95 0.34 -14.10 -3.59
CA PRO A 95 0.14 -14.95 -2.41
C PRO A 95 -1.34 -15.34 -2.18
N THR A 96 -2.28 -14.48 -2.60
CA THR A 96 -3.71 -14.76 -2.49
C THR A 96 -4.14 -15.86 -3.48
N VAL A 97 -3.66 -15.81 -4.72
CA VAL A 97 -3.83 -16.86 -5.73
C VAL A 97 -3.30 -18.18 -5.20
N GLU A 98 -2.05 -18.20 -4.74
CA GLU A 98 -1.40 -19.43 -4.22
C GLU A 98 -2.17 -20.09 -3.09
N ARG A 99 -2.86 -19.30 -2.25
CA ARG A 99 -3.70 -19.80 -1.15
C ARG A 99 -5.09 -20.22 -1.59
N LEU A 100 -5.72 -19.44 -2.48
CA LEU A 100 -7.09 -19.70 -2.94
C LEU A 100 -7.17 -20.84 -3.93
N THR A 101 -6.19 -21.03 -4.83
CA THR A 101 -6.21 -22.10 -5.83
C THR A 101 -6.46 -23.50 -5.24
N PRO A 102 -5.69 -23.98 -4.23
CA PRO A 102 -5.94 -25.29 -3.64
C PRO A 102 -7.27 -25.34 -2.90
N PHE A 103 -7.69 -24.24 -2.26
CA PHE A 103 -8.98 -24.14 -1.58
C PHE A 103 -10.15 -24.28 -2.56
N ILE A 104 -10.18 -23.46 -3.63
CA ILE A 104 -11.25 -23.45 -4.64
C ILE A 104 -11.38 -24.82 -5.26
N LYS A 105 -10.27 -25.43 -5.71
CA LYS A 105 -10.29 -26.78 -6.28
C LYS A 105 -10.98 -27.77 -5.33
N LYS A 106 -10.59 -27.74 -4.06
CA LYS A 106 -11.11 -28.65 -3.06
C LYS A 106 -12.59 -28.38 -2.73
N ALA A 107 -12.97 -27.12 -2.56
CA ALA A 107 -14.35 -26.72 -2.28
C ALA A 107 -15.32 -27.13 -3.39
N LEU A 108 -14.88 -27.09 -4.65
CA LEU A 108 -15.71 -27.53 -5.78
C LEU A 108 -15.87 -29.06 -5.85
N GLU A 109 -14.84 -29.81 -5.45
CA GLU A 109 -14.83 -31.28 -5.44
C GLU A 109 -15.52 -31.88 -4.18
N ASP A 110 -15.63 -31.15 -3.07
CA ASP A 110 -16.10 -31.68 -1.79
C ASP A 110 -17.63 -31.71 -1.67
N ASP A 111 -18.21 -32.86 -1.33
CA ASP A 111 -19.67 -33.06 -1.22
C ASP A 111 -20.31 -32.38 -0.01
N ARG A 112 -19.52 -31.96 0.99
CA ARG A 112 -20.01 -31.24 2.17
C ARG A 112 -20.43 -29.80 1.84
N ILE A 113 -19.93 -29.25 0.73
CA ILE A 113 -20.22 -27.88 0.32
C ILE A 113 -21.50 -27.86 -0.52
N SER A 114 -22.45 -27.01 -0.15
CA SER A 114 -23.72 -26.88 -0.86
C SER A 114 -23.52 -26.43 -2.31
N LYS A 115 -24.43 -26.82 -3.20
CA LYS A 115 -24.37 -26.42 -4.62
C LYS A 115 -24.34 -24.90 -4.79
N ASN A 116 -25.16 -24.17 -4.03
CA ASN A 116 -25.19 -22.71 -4.08
C ASN A 116 -23.83 -22.11 -3.69
N ALA A 117 -23.24 -22.57 -2.60
CA ALA A 117 -21.92 -22.11 -2.18
C ALA A 117 -20.83 -22.43 -3.22
N LYS A 118 -20.91 -23.58 -3.91
CA LYS A 118 -20.01 -23.90 -5.03
C LYS A 118 -20.19 -22.95 -6.21
N ASP A 119 -21.41 -22.56 -6.52
CA ASP A 119 -21.71 -21.62 -7.60
C ASP A 119 -21.22 -20.19 -7.25
N ASP A 120 -21.36 -19.77 -5.99
CA ASP A 120 -20.82 -18.49 -5.49
C ASP A 120 -19.28 -18.48 -5.50
N ILE A 121 -18.64 -19.57 -5.06
CA ILE A 121 -17.18 -19.74 -5.13
C ILE A 121 -16.70 -19.68 -6.59
N ARG A 122 -17.42 -20.31 -7.53
CA ARG A 122 -17.10 -20.23 -8.97
C ARG A 122 -17.19 -18.81 -9.48
N LEU A 123 -18.27 -18.11 -9.17
CA LEU A 123 -18.46 -16.72 -9.59
C LEU A 123 -17.34 -15.84 -9.05
N CYS A 124 -17.07 -15.91 -7.74
CA CYS A 124 -15.98 -15.15 -7.10
C CYS A 124 -14.61 -15.50 -7.70
N SER A 125 -14.35 -16.78 -8.00
CA SER A 125 -13.12 -17.22 -8.65
C SER A 125 -12.99 -16.65 -10.06
N MET A 126 -14.07 -16.65 -10.85
CA MET A 126 -14.06 -16.09 -12.20
C MET A 126 -13.80 -14.58 -12.19
N GLU A 127 -14.47 -13.84 -11.31
CA GLU A 127 -14.24 -12.39 -11.16
C GLU A 127 -12.80 -12.08 -10.73
N PHE A 128 -12.27 -12.86 -9.80
CA PHE A 128 -10.90 -12.72 -9.32
C PHE A 128 -9.87 -13.02 -10.42
N ASP A 129 -10.06 -14.11 -11.17
CA ASP A 129 -9.18 -14.48 -12.29
C ASP A 129 -9.24 -13.45 -13.42
N GLU A 130 -10.43 -12.89 -13.70
CA GLU A 130 -10.58 -11.84 -14.71
C GLU A 130 -9.84 -10.56 -14.29
N LEU A 131 -9.98 -10.18 -13.02
CA LEU A 131 -9.28 -9.04 -12.44
C LEU A 131 -7.75 -9.25 -12.47
N TYR A 132 -7.28 -10.44 -12.11
CA TYR A 132 -5.86 -10.79 -12.10
C TYR A 132 -5.27 -10.83 -13.52
N THR A 133 -5.94 -11.48 -14.47
CA THR A 133 -5.44 -11.64 -15.85
C THR A 133 -5.44 -10.31 -16.61
N ASN A 134 -6.40 -9.43 -16.32
CA ASN A 134 -6.49 -8.11 -16.96
C ASN A 134 -5.96 -6.98 -16.06
N LEU A 135 -5.16 -7.31 -15.04
CA LEU A 135 -4.76 -6.37 -14.00
C LEU A 135 -4.15 -5.10 -14.57
N GLU A 136 -3.19 -5.18 -15.49
CA GLU A 136 -2.56 -3.98 -16.07
C GLU A 136 -3.56 -3.04 -16.78
N LYS A 137 -4.56 -3.63 -17.47
CA LYS A 137 -5.57 -2.88 -18.22
C LYS A 137 -6.61 -2.29 -17.28
N ARG A 138 -7.05 -3.06 -16.27
CA ARG A 138 -8.05 -2.64 -15.28
C ARG A 138 -7.46 -1.65 -14.28
N ALA A 139 -6.22 -1.85 -13.83
CA ALA A 139 -5.48 -0.98 -12.91
C ALA A 139 -5.50 0.50 -13.31
N ARG A 140 -5.49 0.79 -14.62
CA ARG A 140 -5.55 2.16 -15.17
C ARG A 140 -6.94 2.77 -15.13
N LYS A 141 -7.99 1.94 -15.08
CA LYS A 141 -9.39 2.36 -15.06
C LYS A 141 -9.97 2.39 -13.64
N LEU A 142 -9.33 1.71 -12.69
CA LEU A 142 -9.76 1.69 -11.30
C LEU A 142 -9.58 3.04 -10.64
N THR A 143 -10.61 3.45 -9.91
CA THR A 143 -10.60 4.61 -9.03
C THR A 143 -9.82 4.30 -7.75
N ASP A 144 -9.33 5.35 -7.07
CA ASP A 144 -8.64 5.20 -5.77
C ASP A 144 -9.54 4.51 -4.72
N LYS A 145 -10.87 4.62 -4.84
CA LYS A 145 -11.83 3.94 -3.95
C LYS A 145 -11.86 2.44 -4.20
N GLU A 146 -12.01 2.02 -5.46
CA GLU A 146 -12.04 0.60 -5.84
C GLU A 146 -10.72 -0.08 -5.47
N TRP A 147 -9.60 0.60 -5.70
CA TRP A 147 -8.29 0.13 -5.25
C TRP A 147 -8.20 -0.13 -3.75
N ARG A 148 -8.76 0.78 -2.94
CA ARG A 148 -8.81 0.59 -1.48
C ARG A 148 -9.70 -0.59 -1.09
N ILE A 149 -10.79 -0.83 -1.81
CA ILE A 149 -11.69 -1.95 -1.53
C ILE A 149 -10.99 -3.27 -1.85
N ILE A 150 -10.42 -3.40 -3.05
CA ILE A 150 -9.70 -4.62 -3.45
C ILE A 150 -8.55 -4.89 -2.46
N ASN A 151 -7.75 -3.89 -2.12
CA ASN A 151 -6.67 -4.05 -1.14
C ASN A 151 -7.16 -4.51 0.23
N ARG A 152 -8.33 -4.06 0.68
CA ARG A 152 -8.92 -4.52 1.94
C ARG A 152 -9.39 -5.97 1.84
N GLN A 153 -10.05 -6.34 0.74
CA GLN A 153 -10.52 -7.71 0.51
C GLN A 153 -9.35 -8.71 0.45
N LEU A 154 -8.28 -8.40 -0.30
CA LEU A 154 -7.09 -9.26 -0.36
C LEU A 154 -6.44 -9.44 1.01
N LYS A 155 -6.34 -8.36 1.80
CA LYS A 155 -5.79 -8.44 3.16
C LYS A 155 -6.68 -9.27 4.07
N ALA A 156 -8.00 -9.14 3.96
CA ALA A 156 -8.95 -9.94 4.72
C ALA A 156 -8.83 -11.43 4.36
N ILE A 157 -8.75 -11.77 3.08
CA ILE A 157 -8.47 -13.15 2.63
C ILE A 157 -7.13 -13.63 3.18
N GLY A 158 -6.10 -12.77 3.19
CA GLY A 158 -4.81 -13.07 3.78
C GLY A 158 -4.85 -13.42 5.27
N GLN A 159 -5.84 -12.94 6.00
CA GLN A 159 -6.08 -13.23 7.42
C GLN A 159 -6.82 -14.55 7.64
N VAL A 160 -7.58 -15.03 6.66
CA VAL A 160 -8.27 -16.32 6.73
C VAL A 160 -7.26 -17.46 6.81
N SER A 161 -7.47 -18.35 7.78
CA SER A 161 -6.57 -19.47 8.02
C SER A 161 -6.91 -20.64 7.11
N PHE A 162 -6.14 -20.84 6.05
CA PHE A 162 -6.22 -22.03 5.18
C PHE A 162 -5.45 -23.24 5.75
N LYS A 163 -5.22 -23.29 7.07
CA LYS A 163 -4.60 -24.47 7.70
C LYS A 163 -5.62 -25.60 7.76
N ASN A 164 -5.16 -26.84 7.56
CA ASN A 164 -6.00 -28.04 7.65
C ASN A 164 -7.24 -27.98 6.76
N LEU A 165 -7.07 -27.58 5.49
CA LEU A 165 -8.13 -27.51 4.46
C LEU A 165 -9.04 -28.73 4.37
N ASN A 166 -8.59 -29.93 4.78
CA ASN A 166 -9.41 -31.14 4.74
C ASN A 166 -10.48 -31.15 5.83
N GLU A 167 -10.13 -30.68 7.01
CA GLU A 167 -10.98 -30.76 8.20
C GLU A 167 -11.88 -29.54 8.29
N CYS A 168 -11.32 -28.34 8.04
CA CYS A 168 -12.00 -27.07 8.26
C CYS A 168 -12.60 -26.42 6.99
N LEU A 169 -12.86 -27.21 5.94
CA LEU A 169 -13.31 -26.67 4.66
C LEU A 169 -14.63 -25.89 4.75
N PRO A 170 -15.68 -26.41 5.41
CA PRO A 170 -16.94 -25.67 5.56
C PRO A 170 -16.76 -24.37 6.35
N GLU A 171 -15.97 -24.39 7.42
CA GLU A 171 -15.70 -23.21 8.24
C GLU A 171 -14.96 -22.13 7.45
N ILE A 172 -13.99 -22.52 6.63
CA ILE A 172 -13.27 -21.58 5.74
C ILE A 172 -14.22 -20.99 4.69
N CYS A 173 -15.16 -21.79 4.14
CA CYS A 173 -16.18 -21.28 3.24
C CYS A 173 -17.06 -20.23 3.93
N ASP A 174 -17.54 -20.50 5.14
CA ASP A 174 -18.38 -19.57 5.91
C ASP A 174 -17.61 -18.28 6.27
N GLU A 175 -16.33 -18.39 6.63
CA GLU A 175 -15.46 -17.23 6.87
C GLU A 175 -15.31 -16.36 5.62
N LEU A 176 -15.07 -16.97 4.46
CA LEU A 176 -14.94 -16.25 3.19
C LEU A 176 -16.26 -15.63 2.74
N ASP A 177 -17.38 -16.31 2.93
CA ASP A 177 -18.71 -15.81 2.58
C ASP A 177 -19.08 -14.58 3.43
N THR A 178 -18.66 -14.58 4.71
CA THR A 178 -18.81 -13.44 5.62
C THR A 178 -18.06 -12.19 5.13
N LEU A 179 -16.97 -12.35 4.37
CA LEU A 179 -16.21 -11.23 3.82
C LEU A 179 -16.94 -10.51 2.68
N LYS A 180 -18.00 -11.11 2.11
CA LYS A 180 -18.77 -10.54 0.99
C LYS A 180 -17.85 -10.00 -0.11
N LEU A 181 -17.02 -10.90 -0.63
CA LEU A 181 -16.04 -10.58 -1.65
C LEU A 181 -16.75 -10.21 -2.96
N GLU A 182 -16.23 -9.20 -3.63
CA GLU A 182 -16.72 -8.69 -4.90
C GLU A 182 -15.48 -8.20 -5.65
N PHE A 183 -15.24 -8.71 -6.86
CA PHE A 183 -14.08 -8.34 -7.68
C PHE A 183 -14.46 -7.73 -9.01
N ASN A 184 -15.75 -7.51 -9.23
CA ASN A 184 -16.30 -6.88 -10.41
C ASN A 184 -16.10 -5.34 -10.39
N TYR A 185 -14.87 -4.89 -10.65
CA TYR A 185 -14.53 -3.47 -10.72
C TYR A 185 -14.01 -3.06 -12.11
N GLY A 186 -14.31 -1.82 -12.51
CA GLY A 186 -13.76 -1.19 -13.71
C GLY A 186 -14.26 -1.77 -15.04
N ILE A 187 -15.47 -2.35 -15.04
CA ILE A 187 -16.23 -2.70 -16.26
C ILE A 187 -16.82 -1.43 -16.89
#